data_AF-A0A944SBE4-F1
#
_entry.id   AF-A0A944SBE4-F1
#
_cell.length_a   1.000
_cell.length_b   1.000
_cell.length_c   1.000
_cell.angle_alpha   90.00
_cell.angle_beta   90.00
_cell.angle_gamma   90.00
#
_symmetry.space_group_name_H-M   'P 1'
#
loop_
_entity.id
_entity.type
_entity.pdbx_description
1 polymer ?
#
loop_
_entity_poly.entity_id
_entity_poly.type
_entity_poly.pdbx_seq_one_letter_code
_entity_poly.pdbx_strand_id
1 'polypeptide(L)'
;MERLSAYADLLIKWQRRINLVGKATLDDLWRRHMLDSAQLHPLIPVSARTLVDLGSGAGFPALVLAILGVPGVHLVESDGRKCAFLQEAARATGTTVEIHRTRIEKTSPISADVVTARACAPLVSLVEYARPFLKKGSICLFSKGRNAQEELTESQKKWIMQVTRIRSLTDSQAEILKLEEIGRRNES
;
A
#
# COMPACT_ATOMS: atom_id res chain seq x y z
N MET A 1 13.39 -11.61 10.69
CA MET A 1 13.48 -12.37 9.43
C MET A 1 12.50 -13.54 9.39
N GLU A 2 12.40 -14.38 10.41
CA GLU A 2 11.49 -15.55 10.44
C GLU A 2 10.02 -15.24 10.09
N ARG A 3 9.47 -14.15 10.61
CA ARG A 3 8.08 -13.72 10.30
C ARG A 3 7.87 -13.43 8.81
N LEU A 4 8.85 -12.81 8.14
CA LEU A 4 8.77 -12.54 6.70
C LEU A 4 8.88 -13.84 5.89
N SER A 5 9.73 -14.77 6.33
CA SER A 5 9.82 -16.10 5.70
C SER A 5 8.52 -16.88 5.83
N ALA A 6 7.90 -16.89 7.01
CA ALA A 6 6.61 -17.54 7.23
C ALA A 6 5.51 -16.94 6.33
N TYR A 7 5.50 -15.62 6.14
CA TYR A 7 4.61 -14.95 5.20
C TYR A 7 4.88 -15.36 3.74
N ALA A 8 6.16 -15.42 3.33
CA ALA A 8 6.55 -15.85 2.00
C ALA A 8 6.08 -17.28 1.69
N ASP A 9 6.32 -18.21 2.61
CA ASP A 9 5.94 -19.62 2.47
C ASP A 9 4.42 -19.79 2.40
N LEU A 10 3.69 -19.06 3.25
CA LEU A 10 2.23 -19.05 3.22
C LEU A 10 1.69 -18.51 1.90
N LEU A 11 2.28 -17.42 1.39
CA LEU A 11 1.90 -16.84 0.10
C LEU A 11 2.09 -17.84 -1.04
N ILE A 12 3.25 -18.50 -1.11
CA ILE A 12 3.53 -19.52 -2.15
C ILE A 12 2.51 -20.67 -2.10
N LYS A 13 2.15 -21.11 -0.89
CA LYS A 13 1.12 -22.14 -0.69
C LYS A 13 -0.25 -21.68 -1.18
N TRP A 14 -0.66 -20.45 -0.85
CA TRP A 14 -1.96 -19.91 -1.23
C TRP A 14 -2.07 -19.52 -2.70
N GLN A 15 -0.95 -19.10 -3.32
CA GLN A 15 -0.88 -18.75 -4.74
C GLN A 15 -1.34 -19.91 -5.65
N ARG A 16 -1.20 -21.17 -5.20
CA ARG A 16 -1.69 -22.36 -5.90
C ARG A 16 -3.22 -22.48 -5.95
N ARG A 17 -3.93 -21.77 -5.05
CA ARG A 17 -5.38 -21.85 -4.89
C ARG A 17 -6.08 -20.57 -5.35
N ILE A 18 -5.46 -19.42 -5.09
CA ILE A 18 -5.98 -18.11 -5.49
C ILE A 18 -4.84 -17.25 -6.03
N ASN A 19 -5.13 -16.41 -7.03
CA ASN A 19 -4.13 -15.52 -7.60
C ASN A 19 -3.88 -14.33 -6.65
N LEU A 20 -2.74 -14.34 -5.94
CA LEU A 20 -2.35 -13.30 -4.99
C LEU A 20 -1.39 -12.29 -5.61
N VAL A 21 -0.39 -12.79 -6.33
CA VAL A 21 0.62 -12.00 -7.05
C VAL A 21 0.76 -12.49 -8.49
N GLY A 22 1.36 -11.66 -9.35
CA GLY A 22 1.63 -12.04 -10.73
C GLY A 22 2.54 -13.27 -10.81
N LYS A 23 2.22 -14.23 -11.69
CA LYS A 23 3.02 -15.46 -11.85
C LYS A 23 4.49 -15.17 -12.15
N ALA A 24 4.76 -14.15 -12.98
CA ALA A 24 6.11 -13.74 -13.36
C ALA A 24 6.93 -13.13 -12.22
N THR A 25 6.30 -12.69 -11.12
CA THR A 25 6.99 -12.08 -9.97
C THR A 25 7.10 -13.03 -8.78
N LEU A 26 6.51 -14.23 -8.86
CA LEU A 26 6.53 -15.20 -7.77
C LEU A 26 7.92 -15.80 -7.55
N ASP A 27 8.66 -16.06 -8.63
CA ASP A 27 10.01 -16.63 -8.57
C ASP A 27 11.01 -15.64 -7.93
N ASP A 28 10.69 -14.34 -7.96
CA ASP A 28 11.46 -13.26 -7.34
C ASP A 28 10.66 -12.54 -6.24
N LEU A 29 9.85 -13.30 -5.49
CA LEU A 29 8.94 -12.80 -4.44
C LEU A 29 9.64 -11.86 -3.44
N TRP A 30 10.86 -12.22 -3.04
CA TRP A 30 11.63 -11.44 -2.06
C TRP A 30 12.00 -10.06 -2.58
N ARG A 31 12.50 -9.93 -3.80
CA ARG A 31 12.85 -8.62 -4.36
C ARG A 31 11.59 -7.88 -4.82
N ARG A 32 10.74 -8.51 -5.63
CA ARG A 32 9.59 -7.87 -6.30
C ARG A 32 8.46 -7.51 -5.34
N HIS A 33 8.41 -8.11 -4.16
CA HIS A 33 7.34 -7.84 -3.20
C HIS A 33 7.80 -7.55 -1.79
N MET A 34 8.68 -8.36 -1.19
CA MET A 34 9.09 -8.12 0.21
C MET A 34 9.95 -6.86 0.32
N LEU A 35 11.07 -6.80 -0.39
CA LEU A 35 11.97 -5.64 -0.41
C LEU A 35 11.27 -4.41 -0.98
N ASP A 36 10.47 -4.60 -2.05
CA ASP A 36 9.68 -3.53 -2.68
C ASP A 36 8.71 -2.86 -1.70
N SER A 37 8.20 -3.61 -0.72
CA SER A 37 7.35 -3.08 0.35
C SER A 37 8.18 -2.53 1.50
N ALA A 38 9.25 -3.22 1.89
CA ALA A 38 10.10 -2.84 3.01
C ALA A 38 10.81 -1.48 2.80
N GLN A 39 11.12 -1.10 1.55
CA GLN A 39 11.71 0.20 1.25
C GLN A 39 10.82 1.40 1.61
N LEU A 40 9.51 1.20 1.85
CA LEU A 40 8.63 2.27 2.36
C LEU A 40 8.85 2.51 3.85
N HIS A 41 9.35 1.54 4.61
CA HIS A 41 9.54 1.65 6.06
C HIS A 41 10.33 2.90 6.52
N PRO A 42 11.51 3.22 5.95
CA PRO A 42 12.25 4.43 6.33
C PRO A 42 11.55 5.75 5.96
N LEU A 43 10.50 5.70 5.12
CA LEU A 43 9.74 6.88 4.70
C LEU A 43 8.56 7.18 5.63
N ILE A 44 8.23 6.24 6.52
CA ILE A 44 7.12 6.38 7.48
C ILE A 44 7.58 7.26 8.64
N PRO A 45 6.84 8.34 8.98
CA PRO A 45 7.17 9.17 10.12
C PRO A 45 7.22 8.34 11.41
N VAL A 46 8.23 8.56 12.25
CA VAL A 46 8.38 7.84 13.53
C VAL A 46 7.17 8.06 14.46
N SER A 47 6.49 9.20 14.32
CA SER A 47 5.28 9.53 15.07
C SER A 47 4.01 8.88 14.52
N ALA A 48 4.05 8.21 13.37
CA ALA A 48 2.88 7.60 12.74
C ALA A 48 2.32 6.49 13.63
N ARG A 49 1.01 6.53 13.87
CA ARG A 49 0.25 5.56 14.68
C ARG A 49 -0.78 4.80 13.87
N THR A 50 -1.22 5.37 12.75
CA THR A 50 -2.24 4.77 11.90
C THR A 50 -1.78 4.76 10.45
N LEU A 51 -1.73 3.56 9.85
CA LEU A 51 -1.46 3.35 8.44
C LEU A 51 -2.66 2.67 7.78
N VAL A 52 -3.14 3.21 6.66
CA VAL A 52 -4.21 2.61 5.87
C VAL A 52 -3.67 2.21 4.51
N ASP A 53 -3.90 0.96 4.11
CA ASP A 53 -3.48 0.44 2.82
C ASP A 53 -4.67 0.18 1.92
N LEU A 54 -4.67 0.82 0.74
CA LEU A 54 -5.80 0.80 -0.18
C LEU A 54 -5.62 -0.26 -1.26
N GLY A 55 -6.51 -1.26 -1.26
CA GLY A 55 -6.47 -2.37 -2.20
C GLY A 55 -5.36 -3.35 -1.85
N SER A 56 -5.34 -3.80 -0.60
CA SER A 56 -4.21 -4.53 -0.01
C SER A 56 -3.82 -5.80 -0.75
N GLY A 57 -4.75 -6.47 -1.43
CA GLY A 57 -4.45 -7.64 -2.25
C GLY A 57 -3.85 -8.78 -1.42
N ALA A 58 -2.59 -9.13 -1.73
CA ALA A 58 -1.82 -10.08 -0.93
C ALA A 58 -1.27 -9.48 0.38
N GLY A 59 -1.48 -8.19 0.64
CA GLY A 59 -0.98 -7.48 1.82
C GLY A 59 0.29 -6.71 1.55
N PHE A 60 0.58 -6.36 0.30
CA PHE A 60 1.72 -5.53 -0.04
C PHE A 60 1.26 -4.10 -0.33
N PRO A 61 1.86 -3.07 0.31
CA PRO A 61 3.03 -3.14 1.19
C PRO A 61 2.74 -3.43 2.67
N ALA A 62 1.48 -3.30 3.10
CA ALA A 62 1.19 -3.07 4.51
C ALA A 62 1.41 -4.24 5.47
N LEU A 63 1.21 -5.51 5.09
CA LEU A 63 1.59 -6.64 5.95
C LEU A 63 3.10 -6.70 6.17
N VAL A 64 3.91 -6.38 5.15
CA VAL A 64 5.36 -6.31 5.32
C VAL A 64 5.72 -5.20 6.31
N LEU A 65 5.11 -4.02 6.16
CA LEU A 65 5.31 -2.89 7.07
C LEU A 65 4.88 -3.22 8.51
N ALA A 66 3.75 -3.91 8.68
CA ALA A 66 3.28 -4.36 9.99
C ALA A 66 4.25 -5.38 10.62
N ILE A 67 4.78 -6.33 9.84
CA ILE A 67 5.79 -7.29 10.30
C ILE A 67 7.09 -6.58 10.71
N LEU A 68 7.45 -5.49 10.03
CA LEU A 68 8.60 -4.64 10.35
C LEU A 68 8.37 -3.73 11.57
N GLY A 69 7.17 -3.72 12.14
CA GLY A 69 6.86 -3.02 13.39
C GLY A 69 6.07 -1.73 13.23
N VAL A 70 5.55 -1.42 12.05
CA VAL A 70 4.63 -0.28 11.87
C VAL A 70 3.33 -0.55 12.63
N PRO A 71 2.93 0.32 13.57
CA PRO A 71 1.72 0.13 14.37
C PRO A 71 0.45 0.56 13.61
N GLY A 72 -0.71 0.10 14.10
CA GLY A 72 -2.03 0.56 13.66
C GLY A 72 -2.27 0.40 12.15
N VAL A 73 -1.94 -0.76 11.62
CA VAL A 73 -2.07 -1.06 10.18
C VAL A 73 -3.47 -1.57 9.86
N HIS A 74 -4.15 -0.85 8.97
CA HIS A 74 -5.46 -1.19 8.42
C HIS A 74 -5.32 -1.57 6.95
N LEU A 75 -5.92 -2.69 6.56
CA LEU A 75 -5.87 -3.27 5.21
C LEU A 75 -7.26 -3.20 4.59
N VAL A 76 -7.43 -2.43 3.51
CA VAL A 76 -8.71 -2.32 2.78
C VAL A 76 -8.68 -3.23 1.56
N GLU A 77 -9.51 -4.28 1.56
CA GLU A 77 -9.62 -5.24 0.46
C GLU A 77 -11.06 -5.72 0.28
N SER A 78 -11.52 -5.85 -0.96
CA SER A 78 -12.91 -6.22 -1.27
C SER A 78 -13.08 -7.72 -1.56
N ASP A 79 -12.04 -8.38 -2.07
CA ASP A 79 -12.06 -9.80 -2.37
C ASP A 79 -11.98 -10.62 -1.07
N GLY A 80 -13.03 -11.40 -0.80
CA GLY A 80 -13.14 -12.19 0.42
C GLY A 80 -12.09 -13.29 0.55
N ARG A 81 -11.61 -13.87 -0.56
CA ARG A 81 -10.56 -14.89 -0.53
C ARG A 81 -9.21 -14.27 -0.20
N LYS A 82 -8.94 -13.07 -0.70
CA LYS A 82 -7.75 -12.29 -0.31
C LYS A 82 -7.82 -11.84 1.14
N CYS A 83 -8.99 -11.40 1.63
CA CYS A 83 -9.18 -11.10 3.06
C CYS A 83 -8.88 -12.31 3.95
N ALA A 84 -9.35 -13.51 3.57
CA ALA A 84 -9.04 -14.75 4.28
C ALA A 84 -7.53 -15.05 4.28
N PHE A 85 -6.85 -14.81 3.16
CA PHE A 85 -5.39 -14.91 3.10
C PHE A 85 -4.70 -13.91 4.04
N LEU A 86 -5.12 -12.63 4.04
CA LEU A 86 -4.57 -11.60 4.93
C LEU A 86 -4.72 -11.98 6.41
N GLN A 87 -5.88 -12.53 6.79
CA GLN A 87 -6.13 -13.02 8.16
C GLN A 87 -5.18 -14.16 8.53
N GLU A 88 -5.00 -15.14 7.64
CA GLU A 88 -4.07 -16.25 7.87
C GLU A 88 -2.61 -15.80 7.91
N ALA A 89 -2.23 -14.83 7.08
CA ALA A 89 -0.88 -14.26 7.08
C ALA A 89 -0.60 -13.49 8.36
N ALA A 90 -1.56 -12.67 8.83
CA ALA A 90 -1.48 -11.98 10.11
C ALA A 90 -1.31 -12.98 11.26
N ARG A 91 -2.13 -14.04 11.29
CA ARG A 91 -2.06 -15.11 12.29
C ARG A 91 -0.73 -15.86 12.27
N ALA A 92 -0.28 -16.32 11.09
CA ALA A 92 0.95 -17.08 10.93
C ALA A 92 2.21 -16.27 11.30
N THR A 93 2.16 -14.95 11.14
CA THR A 93 3.26 -14.07 11.50
C THR A 93 3.12 -13.45 12.88
N GLY A 94 2.03 -13.69 13.62
CA GLY A 94 1.75 -13.01 14.90
C GLY A 94 1.61 -11.49 14.77
N THR A 95 1.22 -11.01 13.58
CA THR A 95 1.13 -9.58 13.26
C THR A 95 -0.28 -9.07 13.52
N THR A 96 -0.40 -7.94 14.22
CA THR A 96 -1.69 -7.32 14.47
C THR A 96 -2.00 -6.33 13.35
N VAL A 97 -3.10 -6.58 12.64
CA VAL A 97 -3.65 -5.72 11.59
C VAL A 97 -5.17 -5.74 11.66
N GLU A 98 -5.82 -4.68 11.20
CA GLU A 98 -7.27 -4.64 11.02
C GLU A 98 -7.61 -4.78 9.53
N ILE A 99 -8.49 -5.73 9.19
CA ILE A 99 -8.84 -6.03 7.80
C ILE A 99 -10.27 -5.58 7.53
N HIS A 100 -10.40 -4.62 6.61
CA HIS A 100 -11.67 -4.04 6.19
C HIS A 100 -12.12 -4.71 4.89
N ARG A 101 -13.06 -5.67 5.00
CA ARG A 101 -13.62 -6.36 3.83
C ARG A 101 -14.65 -5.49 3.10
N THR A 102 -14.17 -4.52 2.35
CA THR A 102 -15.02 -3.55 1.65
C THR A 102 -14.33 -3.02 0.39
N ARG A 103 -15.10 -2.39 -0.49
CA ARG A 103 -14.53 -1.60 -1.58
C ARG A 103 -14.02 -0.29 -1.02
N ILE A 104 -12.91 0.21 -1.58
CA ILE A 104 -12.25 1.43 -1.09
C ILE A 104 -13.25 2.59 -0.98
N GLU A 105 -14.09 2.78 -1.99
CA GLU A 105 -15.10 3.84 -2.10
C GLU A 105 -16.22 3.75 -1.06
N LYS A 106 -16.39 2.59 -0.42
CA LYS A 106 -17.41 2.33 0.61
C LYS A 106 -16.81 2.17 2.01
N THR A 107 -15.52 2.35 2.16
CA THR A 107 -14.85 2.21 3.45
C THR A 107 -15.17 3.42 4.32
N SER A 108 -15.55 3.18 5.57
CA SER A 108 -15.69 4.27 6.54
C SER A 108 -14.34 4.98 6.71
N PRO A 109 -14.31 6.33 6.74
CA PRO A 109 -13.08 7.08 6.93
C PRO A 109 -12.33 6.68 8.21
N ILE A 110 -11.02 6.41 8.06
CA ILE A 110 -10.08 6.21 9.17
C ILE A 110 -9.03 7.32 9.06
N SER A 111 -8.85 8.11 10.12
CA SER A 111 -7.87 9.20 10.11
C SER A 111 -6.44 8.67 10.15
N ALA A 112 -5.81 8.53 8.99
CA ALA A 112 -4.50 7.92 8.82
C ALA A 112 -3.36 8.93 8.91
N ASP A 113 -2.23 8.57 9.50
CA ASP A 113 -0.98 9.32 9.37
C ASP A 113 -0.31 9.00 8.02
N VAL A 114 -0.45 7.75 7.58
CA VAL A 114 0.12 7.26 6.31
C VAL A 114 -0.94 6.51 5.53
N VAL A 115 -1.08 6.83 4.25
CA VAL A 115 -1.87 6.04 3.30
C VAL A 115 -0.93 5.38 2.30
N THR A 116 -0.98 4.04 2.18
CA THR A 116 -0.20 3.29 1.21
C THR A 116 -1.09 2.68 0.14
N ALA A 117 -0.51 2.45 -1.03
CA ALA A 117 -1.15 1.66 -2.07
C ALA A 117 -0.12 1.18 -3.09
N ARG A 118 -0.36 -0.01 -3.65
CA ARG A 118 0.44 -0.56 -4.74
C ARG A 118 -0.45 -1.16 -5.82
N ALA A 119 -0.28 -0.69 -7.06
CA ALA A 119 -0.90 -1.25 -8.25
C ALA A 119 -2.44 -1.44 -8.19
N CYS A 120 -3.16 -0.56 -7.49
CA CYS A 120 -4.62 -0.66 -7.34
C CYS A 120 -5.44 0.26 -8.27
N ALA A 121 -4.93 1.45 -8.62
CA ALA A 121 -5.62 2.42 -9.47
C ALA A 121 -4.65 3.45 -10.08
N PRO A 122 -5.05 4.15 -11.17
CA PRO A 122 -4.37 5.36 -11.62
C PRO A 122 -4.30 6.41 -10.52
N LEU A 123 -3.23 7.23 -10.51
CA LEU A 123 -2.96 8.17 -9.43
C LEU A 123 -4.11 9.16 -9.17
N VAL A 124 -4.76 9.65 -10.22
CA VAL A 124 -5.88 10.60 -10.11
C VAL A 124 -7.05 10.03 -9.29
N SER A 125 -7.38 8.75 -9.50
CA SER A 125 -8.42 8.04 -8.76
C SER A 125 -7.92 7.66 -7.37
N LEU A 126 -6.66 7.27 -7.25
CA LEU A 126 -6.07 6.88 -5.98
C LEU A 126 -6.02 8.04 -4.98
N VAL A 127 -5.73 9.26 -5.44
CA VAL A 127 -5.80 10.46 -4.58
C VAL A 127 -7.24 10.75 -4.15
N GLU A 128 -8.25 10.57 -5.02
CA GLU A 128 -9.67 10.70 -4.63
C GLU A 128 -10.02 9.66 -3.55
N TYR A 129 -9.57 8.42 -3.72
CA TYR A 129 -9.81 7.34 -2.75
C TYR A 129 -9.09 7.54 -1.43
N ALA A 130 -7.89 8.12 -1.45
CA ALA A 130 -7.13 8.38 -0.23
C ALA A 130 -7.70 9.55 0.57
N ARG A 131 -8.29 10.55 -0.10
CA ARG A 131 -8.74 11.80 0.52
C ARG A 131 -9.58 11.62 1.79
N PRO A 132 -10.58 10.74 1.88
CA PRO A 132 -11.37 10.56 3.09
C PRO A 132 -10.55 10.11 4.31
N PHE A 133 -9.38 9.51 4.10
CA PHE A 133 -8.49 9.04 5.17
C PHE A 133 -7.48 10.09 5.63
N LEU A 134 -7.32 11.19 4.89
CA LEU A 134 -6.30 12.20 5.15
C LEU A 134 -6.74 13.19 6.23
N LYS A 135 -5.81 13.52 7.11
CA LYS A 135 -5.86 14.65 8.05
C LYS A 135 -4.67 15.57 7.79
N LYS A 136 -4.61 16.70 8.50
CA LYS A 136 -3.45 17.58 8.45
C LYS A 136 -2.18 16.80 8.82
N GLY A 137 -1.15 16.89 7.98
CA GLY A 137 0.12 16.19 8.15
C GLY A 137 0.13 14.73 7.70
N SER A 138 -0.97 14.19 7.15
CA SER A 138 -0.95 12.87 6.52
C SER A 138 -0.05 12.86 5.30
N ILE A 139 0.62 11.73 5.08
CA ILE A 139 1.39 11.48 3.87
C ILE A 139 0.80 10.30 3.10
N CYS A 140 0.91 10.33 1.77
CA CYS A 140 0.64 9.15 0.93
C CYS A 140 1.96 8.59 0.41
N LEU A 141 2.13 7.27 0.44
CA LEU A 141 3.25 6.56 -0.16
C LEU A 141 2.71 5.59 -1.23
N PHE A 142 2.74 6.02 -2.49
CA PHE A 142 2.18 5.26 -3.61
C PHE A 142 3.27 4.71 -4.51
N SER A 143 3.36 3.39 -4.59
CA SER A 143 4.29 2.72 -5.52
C SER A 143 3.70 2.74 -6.94
N LYS A 144 4.43 3.36 -7.87
CA LYS A 144 4.04 3.53 -9.28
C LYS A 144 5.11 2.95 -10.20
N GLY A 145 4.67 2.46 -11.36
CA GLY A 145 5.56 1.92 -12.39
C GLY A 145 5.93 2.97 -13.43
N ARG A 146 6.31 2.52 -14.63
CA ARG A 146 6.79 3.34 -15.75
C ARG A 146 5.93 4.56 -16.13
N ASN A 147 4.62 4.52 -15.87
CA ASN A 147 3.69 5.59 -16.22
C ASN A 147 3.53 6.65 -15.12
N ALA A 148 4.34 6.60 -14.06
CA ALA A 148 4.20 7.50 -12.91
C ALA A 148 4.22 8.99 -13.30
N GLN A 149 5.08 9.38 -14.25
CA GLN A 149 5.15 10.76 -14.73
C GLN A 149 3.85 11.21 -15.42
N GLU A 150 3.28 10.37 -16.28
CA GLU A 150 2.03 10.67 -16.98
C GLU A 150 0.87 10.75 -15.99
N GLU A 151 0.77 9.77 -15.09
CA GLU A 151 -0.23 9.75 -14.02
C GLU A 151 -0.13 10.97 -13.10
N LEU A 152 1.09 11.45 -12.82
CA LEU A 152 1.32 12.65 -12.02
C LEU A 152 0.82 13.90 -12.74
N THR A 153 1.17 14.06 -14.02
CA THR A 153 0.71 15.18 -14.84
C THR A 153 -0.81 15.24 -14.91
N GLU A 154 -1.48 14.11 -15.12
CA GLU A 154 -2.95 14.04 -15.11
C GLU A 154 -3.54 14.37 -13.74
N SER A 155 -2.92 13.89 -12.66
CA SER A 155 -3.39 14.15 -11.30
C SER A 155 -3.27 15.63 -10.92
N GLN A 156 -2.20 16.31 -11.35
CA GLN A 156 -1.95 17.72 -11.07
C GLN A 156 -2.96 18.68 -11.74
N LYS A 157 -3.73 18.21 -12.73
CA LYS A 157 -4.86 18.95 -13.30
C LYS A 157 -6.01 19.12 -12.30
N LYS A 158 -6.16 18.19 -11.37
CA LYS A 158 -7.27 18.14 -10.40
C LYS A 158 -6.84 18.45 -8.97
N TRP A 159 -5.59 18.11 -8.62
CA TRP A 159 -5.08 18.16 -7.25
C TRP A 159 -3.89 19.10 -7.12
N ILE A 160 -3.83 19.81 -6.00
CA ILE A 160 -2.65 20.50 -5.49
C ILE A 160 -2.01 19.53 -4.48
N MET A 161 -0.71 19.28 -4.61
CA MET A 161 0.02 18.38 -3.72
C MET A 161 1.52 18.66 -3.81
N GLN A 162 2.23 18.53 -2.70
CA GLN A 162 3.68 18.43 -2.69
C GLN A 162 4.07 17.01 -3.06
N VAL A 163 5.04 16.87 -3.97
CA VAL A 163 5.41 15.57 -4.54
C VAL A 163 6.91 15.37 -4.39
N THR A 164 7.29 14.34 -3.64
CA THR A 164 8.67 13.84 -3.60
C THR A 164 8.72 12.50 -4.33
N ARG A 165 9.64 12.38 -5.30
CA ARG A 165 9.84 11.18 -6.11
C ARG A 165 11.04 10.41 -5.62
N ILE A 166 10.83 9.15 -5.26
CA ILE A 166 11.87 8.29 -4.70
C ILE A 166 12.03 7.09 -5.63
N ARG A 167 13.22 6.90 -6.19
CA ARG A 167 13.51 5.76 -7.07
C ARG A 167 13.34 4.45 -6.32
N SER A 168 12.68 3.46 -6.94
CA SER A 168 12.58 2.14 -6.34
C SER A 168 13.94 1.44 -6.30
N LEU A 169 14.22 0.76 -5.20
CA LEU A 169 15.42 -0.05 -5.03
C LEU A 169 15.35 -1.37 -5.83
N THR A 170 14.15 -1.78 -6.24
CA THR A 170 13.89 -3.12 -6.77
C THR A 170 13.67 -3.14 -8.29
N ASP A 171 13.26 -2.00 -8.86
CA ASP A 171 12.89 -1.84 -10.27
C ASP A 171 13.26 -0.44 -10.77
N SER A 172 14.10 -0.35 -11.81
CA SER A 172 14.57 0.92 -12.36
C SER A 172 13.49 1.74 -13.06
N GLN A 173 12.36 1.11 -13.38
CA GLN A 173 11.19 1.73 -14.01
C GLN A 173 10.09 2.07 -13.00
N ALA A 174 10.33 1.83 -11.70
CA ALA A 174 9.36 2.12 -10.65
C ALA A 174 9.86 3.22 -9.71
N GLU A 175 8.91 3.94 -9.13
CA GLU A 175 9.16 4.96 -8.12
C GLU A 175 8.07 4.95 -7.05
N ILE A 176 8.42 5.47 -5.89
CA ILE A 176 7.48 5.77 -4.81
C ILE A 176 7.20 7.27 -4.89
N LEU A 177 5.93 7.61 -5.05
CA LEU A 177 5.45 8.97 -4.92
C LEU A 177 5.07 9.20 -3.46
N LYS A 178 5.85 10.05 -2.78
CA LYS A 178 5.49 10.61 -1.48
C LYS A 178 4.69 11.89 -1.73
N LEU A 179 3.42 11.89 -1.34
CA LEU A 179 2.51 13.02 -1.52
C LEU A 179 2.15 13.63 -0.17
N GLU A 180 2.18 14.95 -0.11
CA GLU A 180 1.91 15.74 1.10
C GLU A 180 1.05 16.96 0.72
N GLU A 181 0.40 17.58 1.71
CA GLU A 181 -0.41 18.80 1.51
C GLU A 181 -1.41 18.70 0.33
N ILE A 182 -2.19 17.62 0.32
CA ILE A 182 -3.12 17.30 -0.76
C ILE A 182 -4.41 18.12 -0.64
N GLY A 183 -4.74 18.91 -1.66
CA GLY A 183 -5.97 19.70 -1.78
C GLY A 183 -6.57 19.66 -3.18
N ARG A 184 -7.87 19.96 -3.32
CA ARG A 184 -8.55 20.00 -4.63
C ARG A 184 -8.34 21.39 -5.27
N ARG A 185 -7.99 21.46 -6.56
CA ARG A 185 -7.73 22.75 -7.24
C ARG A 185 -8.93 23.70 -7.34
N ASN A 186 -10.15 23.16 -7.30
CA ASN A 186 -11.39 23.92 -7.55
C ASN A 186 -12.30 24.01 -6.32
N GLU A 187 -11.78 23.74 -5.11
CA GLU A 187 -12.48 24.08 -3.87
C GLU A 187 -12.08 25.50 -3.48
N SER A 188 -12.69 26.46 -4.19
CA SER A 188 -12.78 27.87 -3.79
C SER A 188 -13.94 28.06 -2.82
#